data_AF-A0A0P1IPV3-F1
#
_entry.id   AF-A0A0P1IPV3-F1
#
_cell.length_a   1.000
_cell.length_b   1.000
_cell.length_c   1.000
_cell.angle_alpha   90.00
_cell.angle_beta   90.00
_cell.angle_gamma   90.00
#
_symmetry.space_group_name_H-M   'P 1'
#
loop_
_entity.id
_entity.type
_entity.pdbx_description
1 polymer ?
#
loop_
_entity_poly.entity_id
_entity_poly.type
_entity_poly.pdbx_seq_one_letter_code
_entity_poly.pdbx_strand_id
1 'polypeptide(L)' 'MAEPVNLNRFRKQKARADKKARADENAVRFGRTKAEKNREQNEADKAASHIDSHKRDDT' A
#
# COMPACT_ATOMS: atom_id res chain seq x y z
N MET A 1 -20.97 31.51 -25.41
CA MET A 1 -21.81 31.56 -24.19
C MET A 1 -21.23 30.58 -23.18
N ALA A 2 -20.86 31.01 -21.98
CA ALA A 2 -20.33 30.12 -20.95
C ALA A 2 -21.48 29.43 -20.24
N GLU A 3 -21.47 28.10 -20.21
CA GLU A 3 -22.45 27.31 -19.45
C GLU A 3 -22.32 27.60 -17.95
N PRO A 4 -23.44 27.71 -17.22
CA PRO A 4 -23.41 27.88 -15.77
C PRO A 4 -22.88 26.61 -15.10
N VAL A 5 -21.60 26.63 -14.73
CA VAL A 5 -20.96 25.55 -13.97
C VAL A 5 -21.47 25.54 -12.54
N ASN A 6 -22.08 24.42 -12.13
CA ASN A 6 -22.53 24.23 -10.76
C ASN A 6 -21.33 23.96 -9.83
N LEU A 7 -20.84 25.01 -9.17
CA LEU A 7 -19.71 24.93 -8.24
C LEU A 7 -19.93 23.91 -7.10
N ASN A 8 -21.18 23.68 -6.68
CA ASN A 8 -21.47 22.72 -5.62
C ASN A 8 -21.21 21.28 -6.07
N ARG A 9 -21.53 20.94 -7.32
CA ARG A 9 -21.19 19.63 -7.90
C ARG A 9 -19.68 19.44 -7.98
N PHE A 10 -18.96 20.45 -8.45
CA PHE A 10 -17.50 20.43 -8.55
C PHE A 10 -16.83 20.24 -7.18
N ARG A 11 -17.25 21.00 -6.16
CA ARG A 11 -16.73 20.87 -4.78
C ARG A 11 -16.99 19.47 -4.22
N LYS A 12 -18.17 18.90 -4.46
CA LYS A 12 -18.51 17.53 -4.03
C LYS A 12 -17.67 16.48 -4.74
N GLN A 13 -17.42 16.63 -6.04
CA GLN A 13 -16.54 15.73 -6.80
C GLN A 13 -15.11 15.80 -6.29
N LYS A 14 -14.57 17.01 -6.07
CA LYS A 14 -13.24 17.20 -5.49
C LYS A 14 -13.11 16.52 -4.11
N ALA A 15 -14.07 16.76 -3.21
CA ALA A 15 -14.07 16.14 -1.89
C ALA A 15 -14.17 14.60 -1.94
N ARG A 16 -14.86 14.02 -2.93
CA ARG A 16 -14.91 12.56 -3.13
C ARG A 16 -13.59 12.02 -3.66
N ALA A 17 -12.95 12.73 -4.60
CA ALA A 17 -11.64 12.36 -5.13
C ALA A 17 -10.56 12.37 -4.03
N ASP A 18 -10.53 13.43 -3.22
CA ASP A 18 -9.58 13.55 -2.10
C ASP A 18 -9.76 12.42 -1.07
N LYS A 19 -11.02 12.04 -0.78
CA LYS A 19 -11.32 10.91 0.11
C LYS A 19 -10.84 9.58 -0.47
N LYS A 20 -11.01 9.38 -1.79
CA LYS A 20 -10.54 8.16 -2.47
C LYS A 20 -9.02 8.05 -2.43
N ALA A 21 -8.30 9.13 -2.76
CA ALA A 21 -6.84 9.15 -2.71
C ALA A 21 -6.31 8.82 -1.29
N ARG A 22 -6.92 9.39 -0.24
CA ARG A 22 -6.58 9.07 1.15
C ARG A 22 -6.89 7.61 1.52
N ALA A 23 -7.99 7.06 1.01
CA ALA A 23 -8.35 5.67 1.25
C ALA A 23 -7.35 4.71 0.58
N ASP A 24 -6.92 5.02 -0.64
CA ASP A 24 -5.90 4.25 -1.36
C ASP A 24 -4.54 4.34 -0.65
N GLU A 25 -4.12 5.53 -0.20
CA GLU A 25 -2.93 5.70 0.64
C GLU A 25 -3.01 4.89 1.93
N ASN A 26 -4.17 4.88 2.59
CA ASN A 26 -4.37 4.11 3.81
C ASN A 26 -4.45 2.60 3.54
N ALA A 27 -4.98 2.17 2.40
CA ALA A 27 -4.94 0.77 1.99
C ALA A 27 -3.51 0.32 1.71
N VAL A 28 -2.66 1.18 1.17
CA VAL A 28 -1.23 0.86 1.02
C VAL A 28 -0.52 0.86 2.37
N ARG A 29 -0.76 1.86 3.21
CA ARG A 29 -0.10 2.02 4.53
C ARG A 29 -0.55 0.98 5.57
N PHE A 30 -1.83 0.62 5.55
CA PHE A 30 -2.47 -0.21 6.58
C PHE A 30 -3.13 -1.48 6.02
N GLY A 31 -3.22 -1.64 4.70
CA GLY A 31 -3.95 -2.76 4.08
C GLY A 31 -3.15 -4.05 3.95
N ARG A 32 -1.87 -4.09 4.37
CA ARG A 32 -1.26 -5.39 4.68
C ARG A 32 -1.93 -5.95 5.92
N THR A 33 -2.79 -6.95 5.70
CA THR A 33 -3.42 -7.72 6.76
C THR A 33 -2.35 -8.45 7.58
N LYS A 34 -2.66 -8.82 8.83
CA LYS A 34 -1.75 -9.59 9.68
C LYS A 34 -1.28 -10.88 8.99
N ALA A 35 -2.16 -11.51 8.19
CA ALA A 35 -1.84 -12.71 7.43
C ALA A 35 -0.80 -12.45 6.33
N GLU A 36 -0.92 -11.35 5.59
CA GLU A 36 0.05 -10.96 4.55
C GLU A 36 1.39 -10.57 5.13
N LYS A 37 1.40 -9.81 6.25
CA LYS A 37 2.65 -9.49 6.98
C LYS A 37 3.36 -10.75 7.46
N ASN A 38 2.62 -11.70 8.04
CA ASN A 38 3.20 -12.96 8.50
C ASN A 38 3.73 -13.81 7.34
N ARG A 39 3.04 -13.81 6.20
CA ARG A 39 3.50 -14.51 5.01
C ARG A 39 4.81 -13.92 4.49
N GLU A 40 4.87 -12.61 4.37
CA GLU A 40 6.07 -11.88 3.92
C GLU A 40 7.23 -12.09 4.90
N GLN A 41 6.98 -12.08 6.21
CA GLN A 41 7.99 -12.38 7.22
C GLN A 41 8.52 -13.81 7.08
N ASN A 42 7.63 -14.79 6.96
CA ASN A 42 8.03 -16.19 6.79
C ASN A 42 8.80 -16.42 5.48
N GLU A 43 8.45 -15.71 4.41
CA GLU A 43 9.19 -15.76 3.13
C GLU A 43 10.58 -15.13 3.27
N ALA A 44 10.69 -14.00 3.98
CA ALA A 44 11.96 -13.34 4.29
C ALA A 44 12.87 -14.21 5.18
N ASP A 45 12.32 -14.83 6.22
CA ASP A 45 13.06 -15.70 7.13
C ASP A 45 13.58 -16.94 6.40
N LYS A 46 12.76 -17.56 5.53
CA LYS A 46 13.20 -18.67 4.67
C LYS A 46 14.33 -18.27 3.74
N ALA A 47 14.24 -17.10 3.12
CA ALA A 47 15.28 -16.58 2.26
C ALA A 47 16.59 -16.34 3.04
N ALA A 48 16.48 -15.77 4.24
CA ALA A 48 17.63 -15.55 5.12
C ALA A 48 18.27 -16.87 5.55
N SER A 49 17.49 -17.86 6.02
CA SER A 49 18.00 -19.18 6.40
C SER A 49 18.60 -19.94 5.21
N HIS A 50 18.05 -19.78 4.00
CA HIS A 50 18.61 -20.39 2.81
C HIS A 50 19.99 -19.82 2.49
N ILE A 51 20.14 -18.49 2.54
CA ILE A 51 21.44 -17.83 2.35
C ILE A 51 22.42 -18.24 3.46
N ASP A 52 21.96 -18.29 4.70
CA ASP A 52 22.78 -18.69 5.86
C ASP A 52 23.27 -20.14 5.75
N SER A 53 22.41 -21.07 5.34
CA SER A 53 22.81 -22.47 5.07
C SER A 53 23.83 -22.61 3.95
N HIS A 54 23.89 -21.62 3.06
CA HIS A 54 24.83 -21.57 1.95
C HIS A 54 26.06 -20.69 2.23
N LYS A 55 26.11 -19.98 3.36
CA LYS A 55 27.34 -19.35 3.82
C LYS A 55 28.30 -20.45 4.24
N ARG A 56 29.43 -20.52 3.53
CA ARG A 56 30.62 -21.17 4.06
C ARG A 56 31.26 -20.15 4.97
N ASP A 57 31.50 -20.52 6.23
CA ASP A 57 32.42 -19.78 7.07
C ASP A 57 33.79 -19.87 6.39
N ASP A 58 34.13 -18.85 5.61
CA ASP A 58 35.47 -18.69 5.07
C ASP A 58 36.39 -18.45 6.28
N THR A 59 37.12 -19.51 6.62
CA THR A 59 38.27 -19.52 7.54
C THR A 59 39.33 -18.52 7.14
#